data_AF-A0A1M2V5F4-F1
#
_entry.id   AF-A0A1M2V5F4-F1
#
_cell.length_a   1.000
_cell.length_b   1.000
_cell.length_c   1.000
_cell.angle_alpha   90.00
_cell.angle_beta   90.00
_cell.angle_gamma   90.00
#
_symmetry.space_group_name_H-M   'P 1'
#
loop_
_entity.id
_entity.type
_entity.pdbx_description
1 polymer ?
#
loop_
_entity_poly.entity_id
_entity_poly.type
_entity_poly.pdbx_seq_one_letter_code
_entity_poly.pdbx_strand_id
1 'polypeptide(L)'
;MRIEEGFQQPPYPTEHPYTADPILPGLLKRFLPETVRNTLETDLVRLGDVLADGSLSLEYAARLFFMSFITEIRPLAPLVQPATLTQYDEFGRRVDRLHTSEGWRKIEEFTIKEGYNAVAYEREYGEHSRTFQFARTLTMTGDGHVVSLSEVLTQLRPPTDYPQIMCPMGMTDGATDDPSAVASFTEWAHGVIAAVPPLLKAQVWKALDTLSAAVNKLPDLFKESVVNPLLPRLVLTYFAASSCALYLLEHATWSYAAGESTVEEDVEAFRRWVLEGDLTKTEADIASVQGDPQGRAELNSKLVYGTRAPPAKL
;
A
#
# COMPACT_ATOMS: atom_id res chain seq x y z
N MET A 1 36.29 24.16 -25.89
CA MET A 1 34.97 24.61 -25.45
C MET A 1 34.61 23.75 -24.26
N ARG A 2 34.37 24.38 -23.10
CA ARG A 2 33.92 23.68 -21.91
C ARG A 2 32.43 23.39 -22.02
N ILE A 3 31.92 22.40 -21.30
CA ILE A 3 30.52 21.96 -21.44
C ILE A 3 29.54 23.06 -21.02
N GLU A 4 29.94 23.90 -20.07
CA GLU A 4 29.19 25.09 -19.63
C GLU A 4 29.11 26.21 -20.67
N GLU A 5 29.98 26.20 -21.69
CA GLU A 5 30.02 27.21 -22.76
C GLU A 5 29.13 26.83 -23.96
N GLY A 6 28.57 25.62 -23.96
CA GLY A 6 27.63 25.13 -24.98
C GLY A 6 26.17 25.47 -24.68
N PHE A 7 25.29 25.16 -25.62
CA PHE A 7 23.84 25.27 -25.42
C PHE A 7 23.39 24.34 -24.28
N GLN A 8 22.71 24.91 -23.28
CA GLN A 8 22.12 24.17 -22.16
C GLN A 8 20.63 24.00 -22.43
N GLN A 9 20.15 22.75 -22.36
CA GLN A 9 18.71 22.50 -22.40
C GLN A 9 18.07 23.09 -21.13
N PRO A 10 17.00 23.90 -21.25
CA PRO A 10 16.29 24.38 -20.07
C PRO A 10 15.65 23.19 -19.33
N PRO A 11 15.66 23.18 -17.99
CA PRO A 11 14.95 22.16 -17.23
C PRO A 11 13.46 22.22 -17.52
N TYR A 12 12.77 21.09 -17.40
CA TYR A 12 11.31 21.07 -17.49
C TYR A 12 10.71 21.92 -16.37
N PRO A 13 9.68 22.72 -16.65
CA PRO A 13 8.99 23.48 -15.63
C PRO A 13 8.27 22.53 -14.66
N THR A 14 8.32 22.87 -13.39
CA THR A 14 7.60 22.19 -12.33
C THR A 14 6.16 22.68 -12.33
N GLU A 15 5.21 21.85 -12.79
CA GLU A 15 3.79 22.22 -12.89
C GLU A 15 3.03 21.86 -11.61
N HIS A 16 1.97 22.63 -11.33
CA HIS A 16 1.10 22.37 -10.17
C HIS A 16 0.20 21.17 -10.47
N PRO A 17 0.23 20.10 -9.64
CA PRO A 17 -0.34 18.79 -10.00
C PRO A 17 -1.86 18.77 -10.15
N TYR A 18 -2.58 19.71 -9.53
CA TYR A 18 -4.04 19.82 -9.69
C TYR A 18 -4.48 20.86 -10.73
N THR A 19 -3.99 22.11 -10.68
CA THR A 19 -4.41 23.19 -11.61
C THR A 19 -3.86 23.02 -13.03
N ALA A 20 -2.73 22.34 -13.21
CA ALA A 20 -2.21 22.01 -14.53
C ALA A 20 -2.81 20.73 -15.11
N ASP A 21 -3.55 19.93 -14.31
CA ASP A 21 -4.20 18.72 -14.79
C ASP A 21 -5.41 19.08 -15.70
N PRO A 22 -5.42 18.65 -16.97
CA PRO A 22 -6.46 19.01 -17.92
C PRO A 22 -7.80 18.31 -17.68
N ILE A 23 -7.85 17.27 -16.84
CA ILE A 23 -8.99 16.37 -16.69
C ILE A 23 -9.56 16.42 -15.27
N LEU A 24 -8.72 16.35 -14.25
CA LEU A 24 -9.12 16.15 -12.86
C LEU A 24 -10.13 17.21 -12.37
N PRO A 25 -9.92 18.53 -12.54
CA PRO A 25 -10.92 19.53 -12.15
C PRO A 25 -12.28 19.34 -12.84
N GLY A 26 -12.27 19.03 -14.15
CA GLY A 26 -13.49 18.76 -14.91
C GLY A 26 -14.21 17.49 -14.47
N LEU A 27 -13.45 16.47 -14.07
CA LEU A 27 -13.95 15.20 -13.56
C LEU A 27 -14.63 15.38 -12.20
N LEU A 28 -13.99 16.10 -11.27
CA LEU A 28 -14.53 16.39 -9.95
C LEU A 28 -15.83 17.20 -10.05
N LYS A 29 -15.89 18.17 -10.97
CA LYS A 29 -17.11 18.94 -11.25
C LYS A 29 -18.29 18.07 -11.71
N ARG A 30 -18.02 16.94 -12.38
CA ARG A 30 -19.06 16.03 -12.87
C ARG A 30 -19.54 15.05 -11.81
N PHE A 31 -18.65 14.60 -10.93
CA PHE A 31 -18.95 13.53 -9.97
C PHE A 31 -19.35 14.01 -8.58
N LEU A 32 -18.97 15.23 -8.19
CA LEU A 32 -19.16 15.69 -6.81
C LEU A 32 -20.23 16.80 -6.72
N PRO A 33 -21.07 16.77 -5.68
CA PRO A 33 -21.91 17.91 -5.31
C PRO A 33 -21.06 19.16 -5.06
N GLU A 34 -21.61 20.33 -5.35
CA GLU A 34 -20.89 21.60 -5.26
C GLU A 34 -20.26 21.86 -3.89
N THR A 35 -20.94 21.47 -2.80
CA THR A 35 -20.45 21.61 -1.43
C THR A 35 -19.16 20.82 -1.18
N VAL A 36 -19.17 19.52 -1.49
CA VAL A 36 -17.99 18.63 -1.32
C VAL A 36 -16.88 19.01 -2.30
N ARG A 37 -17.26 19.34 -3.54
CA ARG A 37 -16.33 19.79 -4.57
C ARG A 37 -15.56 21.02 -4.12
N ASN A 38 -16.23 22.07 -3.66
CA ASN A 38 -15.55 23.32 -3.28
C ASN A 38 -14.51 23.09 -2.16
N THR A 39 -14.84 22.25 -1.17
CA THR A 39 -13.90 21.86 -0.12
C THR A 39 -12.73 21.06 -0.68
N LEU A 40 -13.00 20.06 -1.52
CA LEU A 40 -11.96 19.23 -2.14
C LEU A 40 -11.05 20.05 -3.06
N GLU A 41 -11.59 20.87 -3.96
CA GLU A 41 -10.79 21.69 -4.88
C GLU A 41 -9.89 22.67 -4.10
N THR A 42 -10.40 23.28 -3.03
CA THR A 42 -9.60 24.15 -2.14
C THR A 42 -8.44 23.37 -1.51
N ASP A 43 -8.72 22.15 -1.04
CA ASP A 43 -7.69 21.29 -0.45
C ASP A 43 -6.67 20.78 -1.48
N LEU A 44 -7.09 20.44 -2.70
CA LEU A 44 -6.21 19.98 -3.77
C LEU A 44 -5.32 21.11 -4.33
N VAL A 45 -5.82 22.34 -4.37
CA VAL A 45 -4.99 23.52 -4.66
C VAL A 45 -3.95 23.69 -3.56
N ARG A 46 -4.35 23.69 -2.29
CA ARG A 46 -3.41 23.79 -1.16
C ARG A 46 -2.36 22.68 -1.19
N LEU A 47 -2.77 21.43 -1.42
CA LEU A 47 -1.85 20.30 -1.53
C LEU A 47 -0.93 20.47 -2.73
N GLY A 48 -1.44 20.89 -3.87
CA GLY A 48 -0.62 21.15 -5.04
C GLY A 48 0.39 22.27 -4.83
N ASP A 49 0.08 23.31 -4.05
CA ASP A 49 1.04 24.33 -3.64
C ASP A 49 2.15 23.72 -2.77
N VAL A 50 1.78 22.91 -1.77
CA VAL A 50 2.73 22.16 -0.91
C VAL A 50 3.63 21.21 -1.71
N LEU A 51 3.12 20.64 -2.79
CA LEU A 51 3.88 19.75 -3.67
C LEU A 51 4.78 20.52 -4.64
N ALA A 52 4.26 21.59 -5.25
CA ALA A 52 4.87 22.26 -6.38
C ALA A 52 5.79 23.43 -6.01
N ASP A 53 5.49 24.12 -4.91
CA ASP A 53 6.09 25.41 -4.61
C ASP A 53 6.52 25.48 -3.14
N GLY A 54 7.83 25.53 -2.89
CA GLY A 54 8.38 25.86 -1.58
C GLY A 54 8.06 27.30 -1.11
N SER A 55 7.24 28.04 -1.86
CA SER A 55 6.76 29.37 -1.52
C SER A 55 5.34 29.36 -0.96
N LEU A 56 5.19 28.83 0.26
CA LEU A 56 4.06 29.24 1.09
C LEU A 56 4.10 30.77 1.22
N SER A 57 2.96 31.43 0.96
CA SER A 57 2.82 32.87 1.19
C SER A 57 3.25 33.19 2.63
N LEU A 58 4.04 34.27 2.78
CA LEU A 58 4.63 34.71 4.05
C LEU A 58 3.61 34.80 5.20
N GLU A 59 2.34 35.08 4.86
CA GLU A 59 1.22 35.20 5.79
C GLU A 59 0.82 33.86 6.41
N TYR A 60 1.01 32.73 5.71
CA TYR A 60 0.74 31.38 6.19
C TYR A 60 1.94 30.75 6.92
N ALA A 61 3.17 30.99 6.45
CA ALA A 61 4.39 30.55 7.12
C ALA A 61 4.51 31.12 8.54
N ALA A 62 4.04 32.36 8.76
CA ALA A 62 3.99 33.00 10.08
C ALA A 62 3.08 32.28 11.09
N ARG A 63 2.07 31.53 10.62
CA ARG A 63 1.11 30.80 11.46
C ARG A 63 1.64 29.44 11.93
N LEU A 64 2.65 28.90 11.24
CA LEU A 64 3.25 27.58 11.49
C LEU A 64 4.68 27.63 12.07
N PHE A 65 5.23 28.83 12.30
CA PHE A 65 6.61 29.06 12.75
C PHE A 65 6.98 28.43 14.12
N PHE A 66 6.05 27.75 14.80
CA PHE A 66 6.31 27.04 16.06
C PHE A 66 6.50 25.52 15.89
N MET A 67 6.33 24.98 14.68
CA MET A 67 6.45 23.54 14.42
C MET A 67 7.41 23.33 13.24
N SER A 68 8.61 22.86 13.56
CA SER A 68 9.64 22.42 12.59
C SER A 68 9.16 21.20 11.80
N PHE A 69 8.34 21.41 10.77
CA PHE A 69 7.69 20.36 9.98
C PHE A 69 8.09 20.52 8.51
N ILE A 70 8.25 19.38 7.82
CA ILE A 70 8.49 19.30 6.39
C ILE A 70 7.25 19.82 5.66
N THR A 71 7.42 20.92 4.93
CA THR A 71 6.35 21.62 4.20
C THR A 71 6.39 21.36 2.69
N GLU A 72 7.32 20.53 2.21
CA GLU A 72 7.60 20.37 0.77
C GLU A 72 7.97 18.92 0.44
N ILE A 73 7.37 18.37 -0.62
CA ILE A 73 7.61 16.96 -1.03
C ILE A 73 8.63 16.84 -2.16
N ARG A 74 8.54 17.66 -3.22
CA ARG A 74 9.48 17.59 -4.36
C ARG A 74 10.96 17.73 -3.97
N PRO A 75 11.36 18.58 -3.00
CA PRO A 75 12.74 18.64 -2.53
C PRO A 75 13.22 17.39 -1.79
N LEU A 76 12.32 16.48 -1.40
CA LEU A 76 12.70 15.19 -0.82
C LEU A 76 13.14 14.18 -1.89
N ALA A 77 12.81 14.40 -3.17
CA ALA A 77 13.13 13.47 -4.25
C ALA A 77 14.63 13.08 -4.31
N PRO A 78 15.62 13.99 -4.13
CA PRO A 78 17.04 13.61 -4.09
C PRO A 78 17.42 12.77 -2.86
N LEU A 79 16.64 12.87 -1.78
CA LEU A 79 16.83 12.08 -0.55
C LEU A 79 16.17 10.71 -0.63
N VAL A 80 15.35 10.45 -1.66
CA VAL A 80 14.76 9.14 -1.90
C VAL A 80 15.81 8.24 -2.53
N GLN A 81 16.15 7.18 -1.79
CA GLN A 81 17.06 6.13 -2.24
C GLN A 81 16.35 4.77 -2.13
N PRO A 82 16.70 3.79 -3.00
CA PRO A 82 16.17 2.43 -2.90
C PRO A 82 16.41 1.83 -1.51
N ALA A 83 15.43 1.10 -1.00
CA ALA A 83 15.59 0.39 0.27
C ALA A 83 16.67 -0.70 0.14
N THR A 84 17.43 -0.92 1.20
CA THR A 84 18.43 -1.99 1.26
C THR A 84 18.15 -2.92 2.43
N LEU A 85 18.55 -4.18 2.31
CA LEU A 85 18.30 -5.21 3.32
C LEU A 85 19.63 -5.70 3.89
N THR A 86 19.80 -5.58 5.20
CA THR A 86 20.93 -6.17 5.92
C THR A 86 20.48 -7.47 6.56
N GLN A 87 20.80 -8.60 5.91
CA GLN A 87 20.33 -9.91 6.36
C GLN A 87 21.05 -10.42 7.61
N TYR A 88 22.33 -10.09 7.77
CA TYR A 88 23.16 -10.52 8.91
C TYR A 88 23.90 -9.34 9.52
N ASP A 89 24.03 -9.33 10.85
CA ASP A 89 24.87 -8.37 11.57
C ASP A 89 26.37 -8.67 11.39
N GLU A 90 27.22 -7.79 11.90
CA GLU A 90 28.68 -7.89 11.83
C GLU A 90 29.24 -9.09 12.61
N PHE A 91 28.40 -9.80 13.37
CA PHE A 91 28.72 -11.00 14.16
C PHE A 91 28.11 -12.28 13.58
N GLY A 92 27.50 -12.22 12.38
CA GLY A 92 26.92 -13.37 11.70
C GLY A 92 25.58 -13.84 12.25
N ARG A 93 24.88 -13.01 13.05
CA ARG A 93 23.50 -13.27 13.46
C ARG A 93 22.55 -12.74 12.40
N ARG A 94 21.49 -13.49 12.10
CA ARG A 94 20.45 -13.03 11.18
C ARG A 94 19.62 -11.91 11.82
N VAL A 95 19.40 -10.81 11.10
CA VAL A 95 18.72 -9.60 11.59
C VAL A 95 17.77 -8.94 10.59
N ASP A 96 17.76 -9.38 9.32
CA ASP A 96 16.96 -8.89 8.16
C ASP A 96 16.45 -7.43 8.26
N ARG A 97 17.36 -6.51 8.60
CA ARG A 97 17.05 -5.11 8.83
C ARG A 97 16.84 -4.39 7.49
N LEU A 98 15.62 -3.92 7.25
CA LEU A 98 15.32 -3.02 6.14
C LEU A 98 15.78 -1.59 6.45
N HIS A 99 16.57 -1.03 5.55
CA HIS A 99 17.02 0.35 5.58
C HIS A 99 16.27 1.16 4.54
N THR A 100 15.41 2.07 5.00
CA THR A 100 14.73 3.05 4.15
C THR A 100 15.48 4.37 4.16
N SER A 101 15.32 5.12 3.06
CA SER A 101 15.90 6.45 2.94
C SER A 101 15.15 7.48 3.80
N GLU A 102 15.83 8.57 4.15
CA GLU A 102 15.19 9.69 4.86
C GLU A 102 14.09 10.33 4.02
N GLY A 103 14.23 10.35 2.69
CA GLY A 103 13.15 10.80 1.80
C GLY A 103 11.87 9.97 1.98
N TRP A 104 12.00 8.64 2.06
CA TRP A 104 10.86 7.74 2.31
C TRP A 104 10.15 8.03 3.63
N ARG A 105 10.88 8.11 4.73
CA ARG A 105 10.32 8.33 6.07
C ARG A 105 9.60 9.67 6.19
N LYS A 106 10.12 10.69 5.51
CA LYS A 106 9.55 12.04 5.49
C LYS A 106 8.27 12.14 4.65
N ILE A 107 8.22 11.42 3.53
CA ILE A 107 7.01 11.31 2.71
C ILE A 107 5.91 10.60 3.51
N GLU A 108 6.25 9.51 4.21
CA GLU A 108 5.33 8.79 5.09
C GLU A 108 4.83 9.67 6.25
N GLU A 109 5.73 10.38 6.91
CA GLU A 109 5.35 11.29 7.99
C GLU A 109 4.37 12.39 7.50
N PHE A 110 4.55 12.87 6.27
CA PHE A 110 3.68 13.88 5.67
C PHE A 110 2.27 13.33 5.39
N THR A 111 2.15 12.19 4.72
CA THR A 111 0.86 11.59 4.35
C THR A 111 0.02 11.22 5.56
N ILE A 112 0.67 10.78 6.66
CA ILE A 112 0.02 10.53 7.95
C ILE A 112 -0.55 11.83 8.52
N LYS A 113 0.26 12.89 8.58
CA LYS A 113 -0.16 14.19 9.14
C LYS A 113 -1.28 14.84 8.35
N GLU A 114 -1.24 14.71 7.03
CA GLU A 114 -2.26 15.23 6.12
C GLU A 114 -3.55 14.38 6.12
N GLY A 115 -3.52 13.21 6.77
CA GLY A 115 -4.68 12.34 6.89
C GLY A 115 -5.18 11.83 5.54
N TYR A 116 -4.25 11.49 4.63
CA TYR A 116 -4.60 11.04 3.27
C TYR A 116 -5.65 9.92 3.27
N ASN A 117 -5.49 8.95 4.17
CA ASN A 117 -6.43 7.84 4.30
C ASN A 117 -7.57 8.12 5.28
N ALA A 118 -7.35 8.98 6.29
CA ALA A 118 -8.32 9.27 7.35
C ALA A 118 -9.67 9.75 6.78
N VAL A 119 -9.64 10.64 5.79
CA VAL A 119 -10.84 11.22 5.17
C VAL A 119 -11.83 10.15 4.66
N ALA A 120 -11.34 9.03 4.12
CA ALA A 120 -12.22 7.98 3.61
C ALA A 120 -12.95 7.21 4.71
N TYR A 121 -12.38 7.15 5.92
CA TYR A 121 -12.93 6.41 7.05
C TYR A 121 -13.74 7.28 8.00
N GLU A 122 -13.37 8.55 8.13
CA GLU A 122 -14.15 9.53 8.92
C GLU A 122 -15.51 9.81 8.29
N ARG A 123 -15.65 9.57 6.98
CA ARG A 123 -16.90 9.66 6.22
C ARG A 123 -17.63 11.01 6.39
N GLU A 124 -16.89 12.10 6.65
CA GLU A 124 -17.44 13.47 6.80
C GLU A 124 -18.29 13.88 5.60
N TYR A 125 -17.91 13.43 4.39
CA TYR A 125 -18.61 13.71 3.13
C TYR A 125 -19.46 12.53 2.65
N GLY A 126 -19.82 11.59 3.53
CA GLY A 126 -20.58 10.39 3.19
C GLY A 126 -19.89 9.56 2.11
N GLU A 127 -20.65 9.19 1.08
CA GLU A 127 -20.19 8.39 -0.08
C GLU A 127 -19.04 9.04 -0.88
N HIS A 128 -18.92 10.38 -0.82
CA HIS A 128 -17.87 11.10 -1.55
C HIS A 128 -16.51 11.09 -0.85
N SER A 129 -16.45 10.63 0.39
CA SER A 129 -15.22 10.61 1.20
C SER A 129 -14.13 9.73 0.58
N ARG A 130 -14.53 8.64 -0.09
CA ARG A 130 -13.60 7.77 -0.82
C ARG A 130 -13.08 8.43 -2.10
N THR A 131 -13.94 9.17 -2.81
CA THR A 131 -13.53 9.99 -3.96
C THR A 131 -12.58 11.10 -3.54
N PHE A 132 -12.80 11.70 -2.36
CA PHE A 132 -11.92 12.70 -1.77
C PHE A 132 -10.51 12.14 -1.54
N GLN A 133 -10.41 11.00 -0.85
CA GLN A 133 -9.13 10.29 -0.67
C GLN A 133 -8.45 10.02 -2.01
N PHE A 134 -9.18 9.45 -2.98
CA PHE A 134 -8.59 9.10 -4.28
C PHE A 134 -8.10 10.33 -5.05
N ALA A 135 -8.79 11.46 -4.95
CA ALA A 135 -8.35 12.70 -5.58
C ALA A 135 -7.05 13.23 -4.96
N ARG A 136 -6.90 13.16 -3.62
CA ARG A 136 -5.63 13.47 -2.94
C ARG A 136 -4.52 12.52 -3.41
N THR A 137 -4.78 11.21 -3.40
CA THR A 137 -3.81 10.20 -3.81
C THR A 137 -3.35 10.41 -5.25
N LEU A 138 -4.28 10.68 -6.18
CA LEU A 138 -3.97 10.95 -7.58
C LEU A 138 -3.02 12.15 -7.72
N THR A 139 -3.30 13.24 -7.01
CA THR A 139 -2.48 14.46 -7.01
C THR A 139 -1.07 14.19 -6.47
N MET A 140 -0.93 13.31 -5.48
CA MET A 140 0.35 12.94 -4.86
C MET A 140 1.14 11.88 -5.66
N THR A 141 0.50 11.10 -6.53
CA THR A 141 1.11 9.88 -7.11
C THR A 141 2.41 10.17 -7.88
N GLY A 142 2.52 11.33 -8.54
CA GLY A 142 3.74 11.73 -9.25
C GLY A 142 4.92 12.06 -8.34
N ASP A 143 4.64 12.50 -7.12
CA ASP A 143 5.63 13.00 -6.15
C ASP A 143 5.83 12.04 -4.96
N GLY A 144 4.97 11.03 -4.82
CA GLY A 144 4.95 10.09 -3.69
C GLY A 144 5.97 8.95 -3.77
N HIS A 145 6.76 8.83 -4.86
CA HIS A 145 7.81 7.82 -5.03
C HIS A 145 7.40 6.37 -4.66
N VAL A 146 6.14 5.98 -4.93
CA VAL A 146 5.55 4.67 -4.56
C VAL A 146 5.38 4.46 -3.04
N VAL A 147 5.86 5.38 -2.18
CA VAL A 147 5.68 5.36 -0.72
C VAL A 147 4.20 5.42 -0.37
N SER A 148 3.44 6.28 -1.05
CA SER A 148 2.00 6.46 -0.80
C SER A 148 1.14 5.22 -1.09
N LEU A 149 1.67 4.24 -1.84
CA LEU A 149 0.96 2.98 -2.13
C LEU A 149 1.04 1.97 -0.97
N SER A 150 2.01 2.09 -0.06
CA SER A 150 2.10 1.21 1.13
C SER A 150 1.05 1.56 2.20
N GLU A 151 0.54 2.79 2.20
CA GLU A 151 -0.29 3.35 3.26
C GLU A 151 -1.80 3.16 3.07
N VAL A 152 -2.24 2.90 1.84
CA VAL A 152 -3.65 2.53 1.54
C VAL A 152 -4.07 1.29 2.34
N LEU A 153 -3.11 0.56 2.93
CA LEU A 153 -3.29 -0.67 3.68
C LEU A 153 -3.14 -0.54 5.21
N THR A 154 -2.69 0.58 5.79
CA THR A 154 -2.10 0.52 7.16
C THR A 154 -2.67 1.39 8.27
N GLN A 155 -3.65 2.29 8.09
CA GLN A 155 -4.00 3.20 9.21
C GLN A 155 -5.47 3.21 9.64
N LEU A 156 -5.75 2.50 10.73
CA LEU A 156 -6.84 2.73 11.66
C LEU A 156 -6.27 3.16 13.04
N ARG A 157 -6.69 4.35 13.49
CA ARG A 157 -6.88 4.75 14.91
C ARG A 157 -5.63 5.04 15.81
N PRO A 158 -5.81 5.80 16.92
CA PRO A 158 -4.78 6.66 17.54
C PRO A 158 -3.64 5.89 18.22
N PRO A 159 -2.52 6.56 18.59
CA PRO A 159 -1.20 5.95 18.82
C PRO A 159 -1.03 5.09 20.09
N THR A 160 -2.11 4.67 20.75
CA THR A 160 -2.02 3.99 22.05
C THR A 160 -2.96 2.78 22.07
N ASP A 161 -2.38 1.58 21.88
CA ASP A 161 -2.74 0.32 22.57
C ASP A 161 -2.89 -0.98 21.75
N TYR A 162 -2.72 -1.03 20.43
CA TYR A 162 -2.77 -2.33 19.69
C TYR A 162 -1.75 -2.46 18.55
N PRO A 163 -1.31 -3.70 18.21
CA PRO A 163 -0.25 -3.92 17.21
C PRO A 163 -0.71 -3.40 15.84
N GLN A 164 0.11 -2.53 15.27
CA GLN A 164 -0.13 -1.87 14.00
C GLN A 164 -0.40 -2.91 12.90
N ILE A 165 -1.46 -2.70 12.11
CA ILE A 165 -1.76 -3.57 10.96
C ILE A 165 -0.61 -3.42 9.98
N MET A 166 0.18 -4.48 9.89
CA MET A 166 1.45 -4.53 9.21
C MET A 166 1.23 -4.50 7.69
N CYS A 167 1.92 -3.58 7.00
CA CYS A 167 1.98 -3.56 5.54
C CYS A 167 2.41 -4.95 5.02
N PRO A 168 1.89 -5.45 3.87
CA PRO A 168 2.38 -6.69 3.27
C PRO A 168 3.91 -6.74 3.10
N MET A 169 4.56 -5.59 2.86
CA MET A 169 6.03 -5.51 2.83
C MET A 169 6.67 -5.64 4.22
N GLY A 170 6.10 -5.04 5.26
CA GLY A 170 6.59 -5.21 6.64
C GLY A 170 6.39 -6.64 7.17
N MET A 171 5.38 -7.35 6.64
CA MET A 171 5.14 -8.76 6.95
C MET A 171 6.15 -9.67 6.27
N THR A 172 6.66 -9.33 5.08
CA THR A 172 7.78 -10.07 4.51
C THR A 172 9.01 -9.95 5.38
N ASP A 173 9.38 -8.74 5.81
CA ASP A 173 10.55 -8.53 6.67
C ASP A 173 10.40 -9.34 7.97
N GLY A 174 9.25 -9.21 8.65
CA GLY A 174 8.93 -9.98 9.85
C GLY A 174 8.89 -11.50 9.63
N ALA A 175 8.39 -11.98 8.49
CA ALA A 175 8.35 -13.41 8.16
C ALA A 175 9.73 -13.97 7.76
N THR A 176 10.62 -13.15 7.20
CA THR A 176 12.01 -13.53 6.97
C THR A 176 12.82 -13.55 8.26
N ASP A 177 12.63 -12.56 9.13
CA ASP A 177 13.35 -12.41 10.40
C ASP A 177 12.92 -13.43 11.45
N ASP A 178 11.61 -13.62 11.59
CA ASP A 178 11.01 -14.47 12.59
C ASP A 178 9.91 -15.36 11.96
N PRO A 179 10.15 -16.67 11.83
CA PRO A 179 9.13 -17.62 11.40
C PRO A 179 7.85 -17.59 12.24
N SER A 180 7.90 -17.04 13.47
CA SER A 180 6.76 -16.86 14.34
C SER A 180 5.82 -15.73 13.90
N ALA A 181 6.28 -14.75 13.11
CA ALA A 181 5.45 -13.63 12.66
C ALA A 181 4.24 -14.08 11.84
N VAL A 182 4.45 -15.04 10.92
CA VAL A 182 3.35 -15.62 10.13
C VAL A 182 2.40 -16.44 11.02
N ALA A 183 2.94 -17.11 12.04
CA ALA A 183 2.13 -17.85 13.00
C ALA A 183 1.25 -16.92 13.85
N SER A 184 1.81 -15.83 14.37
CA SER A 184 1.06 -14.80 15.13
C SER A 184 -0.01 -14.12 14.29
N PHE A 185 0.27 -13.82 13.03
CA PHE A 185 -0.76 -13.32 12.11
C PHE A 185 -1.87 -14.35 11.89
N THR A 186 -1.52 -15.62 11.69
CA THR A 186 -2.49 -16.69 11.48
C THR A 186 -3.39 -16.86 12.72
N GLU A 187 -2.81 -16.79 13.92
CA GLU A 187 -3.54 -16.82 15.19
C GLU A 187 -4.48 -15.62 15.33
N TRP A 188 -4.01 -14.40 15.05
CA TRP A 188 -4.85 -13.21 15.04
C TRP A 188 -6.00 -13.33 14.03
N ALA A 189 -5.71 -13.80 12.82
CA ALA A 189 -6.70 -13.99 11.76
C ALA A 189 -7.79 -15.00 12.17
N HIS A 190 -7.41 -16.10 12.83
CA HIS A 190 -8.38 -17.02 13.42
C HIS A 190 -9.23 -16.37 14.50
N GLY A 191 -8.66 -15.47 15.32
CA GLY A 191 -9.39 -14.65 16.27
C GLY A 191 -10.46 -13.78 15.59
N VAL A 192 -10.12 -13.09 14.50
CA VAL A 192 -11.07 -12.28 13.72
C VAL A 192 -12.21 -13.14 13.16
N ILE A 193 -11.89 -14.30 12.57
CA ILE A 193 -12.89 -15.23 12.01
C ILE A 193 -13.79 -15.80 13.13
N ALA A 194 -13.24 -16.05 14.31
CA ALA A 194 -13.99 -16.57 15.46
C ALA A 194 -14.92 -15.52 16.09
N ALA A 195 -14.60 -14.23 15.96
CA ALA A 195 -15.39 -13.14 16.51
C ALA A 195 -16.71 -12.86 15.76
N VAL A 196 -16.90 -13.46 14.58
CA VAL A 196 -18.08 -13.23 13.74
C VAL A 196 -19.37 -13.78 14.40
N PRO A 197 -20.42 -12.95 14.59
CA PRO A 197 -21.68 -13.37 15.18
C PRO A 197 -22.33 -14.56 14.43
N PRO A 198 -23.02 -15.50 15.12
CA PRO A 198 -23.56 -16.71 14.49
C PRO A 198 -24.51 -16.47 13.31
N LEU A 199 -25.35 -15.43 13.38
CA LEU A 199 -26.28 -15.08 12.31
C LEU A 199 -25.56 -14.55 11.08
N LEU A 200 -24.60 -13.63 11.27
CA LEU A 200 -23.76 -13.14 10.20
C LEU A 200 -22.91 -14.27 9.59
N LYS A 201 -22.36 -15.15 10.43
CA LYS A 201 -21.61 -16.33 10.00
C LYS A 201 -22.43 -17.23 9.08
N ALA A 202 -23.72 -17.43 9.37
CA ALA A 202 -24.62 -18.21 8.50
C ALA A 202 -24.86 -17.53 7.14
N GLN A 203 -24.80 -16.20 7.07
CA GLN A 203 -24.95 -15.44 5.82
C GLN A 203 -23.69 -15.49 4.94
N VAL A 204 -22.50 -15.40 5.54
CA VAL A 204 -21.22 -15.32 4.81
C VAL A 204 -20.37 -16.60 4.87
N TRP A 205 -20.94 -17.74 5.26
CA TRP A 205 -20.21 -18.99 5.54
C TRP A 205 -19.25 -19.41 4.43
N LYS A 206 -19.66 -19.29 3.15
CA LYS A 206 -18.81 -19.69 2.01
C LYS A 206 -17.56 -18.83 1.89
N ALA A 207 -17.70 -17.51 2.12
CA ALA A 207 -16.57 -16.59 2.13
C ALA A 207 -15.67 -16.83 3.35
N LEU A 208 -16.26 -17.09 4.52
CA LEU A 208 -15.50 -17.44 5.73
C LEU A 208 -14.70 -18.73 5.58
N ASP A 209 -15.28 -19.78 5.01
CA ASP A 209 -14.58 -21.05 4.77
C ASP A 209 -13.43 -20.87 3.79
N THR A 210 -13.64 -20.08 2.73
CA THR A 210 -12.60 -19.74 1.74
C THR A 210 -11.46 -18.97 2.39
N LEU A 211 -11.77 -17.93 3.18
CA LEU A 211 -10.78 -17.12 3.87
C LEU A 211 -10.02 -17.94 4.94
N SER A 212 -10.73 -18.75 5.72
CA SER A 212 -10.12 -19.63 6.72
C SER A 212 -9.15 -20.62 6.08
N ALA A 213 -9.58 -21.28 4.99
CA ALA A 213 -8.70 -22.13 4.21
C ALA A 213 -7.49 -21.36 3.67
N ALA A 214 -7.68 -20.11 3.25
CA ALA A 214 -6.60 -19.29 2.73
C ALA A 214 -5.57 -18.93 3.78
N VAL A 215 -6.03 -18.45 4.95
CA VAL A 215 -5.20 -18.13 6.11
C VAL A 215 -4.39 -19.36 6.58
N ASN A 216 -5.01 -20.54 6.61
CA ASN A 216 -4.35 -21.79 7.01
C ASN A 216 -3.20 -22.20 6.07
N LYS A 217 -3.21 -21.77 4.81
CA LYS A 217 -2.14 -22.07 3.84
C LYS A 217 -0.95 -21.14 3.96
N LEU A 218 -1.12 -19.95 4.53
CA LEU A 218 -0.07 -18.92 4.57
C LEU A 218 1.25 -19.43 5.19
N PRO A 219 1.27 -20.11 6.35
CA PRO A 219 2.52 -20.57 6.94
C PRO A 219 3.34 -21.47 6.02
N ASP A 220 2.69 -22.39 5.31
CA ASP A 220 3.38 -23.33 4.42
C ASP A 220 3.80 -22.66 3.11
N LEU A 221 2.99 -21.75 2.58
CA LEU A 221 3.34 -20.94 1.41
C LEU A 221 4.54 -20.04 1.67
N PHE A 222 4.62 -19.39 2.83
CA PHE A 222 5.78 -18.58 3.20
C PHE A 222 7.03 -19.45 3.34
N LYS A 223 6.95 -20.63 3.97
CA LYS A 223 8.08 -21.57 4.03
C LYS A 223 8.55 -22.01 2.64
N GLU A 224 7.62 -22.33 1.73
CA GLU A 224 7.98 -22.75 0.38
C GLU A 224 8.59 -21.60 -0.43
N SER A 225 8.14 -20.37 -0.23
CA SER A 225 8.65 -19.19 -0.94
C SER A 225 10.14 -18.92 -0.72
N VAL A 226 10.71 -19.43 0.38
CA VAL A 226 12.16 -19.37 0.66
C VAL A 226 12.95 -20.26 -0.31
N VAL A 227 12.36 -21.38 -0.75
CA VAL A 227 13.00 -22.38 -1.61
C VAL A 227 12.66 -22.16 -3.08
N ASN A 228 11.43 -21.75 -3.37
CA ASN A 228 10.91 -21.59 -4.72
C ASN A 228 10.98 -20.11 -5.16
N PRO A 229 11.91 -19.73 -6.07
CA PRO A 229 12.12 -18.33 -6.44
C PRO A 229 10.96 -17.71 -7.21
N LEU A 230 9.97 -18.50 -7.64
CA LEU A 230 8.79 -18.02 -8.38
C LEU A 230 7.62 -17.64 -7.45
N LEU A 231 7.65 -18.05 -6.19
CA LEU A 231 6.55 -17.86 -5.24
C LEU A 231 6.53 -16.53 -4.46
N PRO A 232 7.65 -15.84 -4.13
CA PRO A 232 7.62 -14.71 -3.21
C PRO A 232 6.57 -13.64 -3.54
N ARG A 233 6.48 -13.22 -4.81
CA ARG A 233 5.49 -12.23 -5.26
C ARG A 233 4.05 -12.74 -5.13
N LEU A 234 3.81 -14.00 -5.47
CA LEU A 234 2.48 -14.59 -5.43
C LEU A 234 2.01 -14.79 -3.98
N VAL A 235 2.90 -15.27 -3.11
CA VAL A 235 2.65 -15.43 -1.68
C VAL A 235 2.37 -14.07 -1.03
N LEU A 236 3.12 -13.03 -1.38
CA LEU A 236 2.83 -11.65 -0.97
C LEU A 236 1.46 -11.15 -1.42
N THR A 237 1.11 -11.40 -2.68
CA THR A 237 -0.20 -11.01 -3.24
C THR A 237 -1.33 -11.73 -2.52
N TYR A 238 -1.14 -13.02 -2.26
CA TYR A 238 -2.09 -13.89 -1.55
C TYR A 238 -2.27 -13.47 -0.08
N PHE A 239 -1.15 -13.15 0.59
CA PHE A 239 -1.15 -12.58 1.93
C PHE A 239 -1.89 -11.25 1.99
N ALA A 240 -1.61 -10.33 1.06
CA ALA A 240 -2.28 -9.03 0.98
C ALA A 240 -3.78 -9.18 0.76
N ALA A 241 -4.20 -10.05 -0.16
CA ALA A 241 -5.62 -10.34 -0.41
C ALA A 241 -6.31 -10.93 0.82
N SER A 242 -5.66 -11.85 1.53
CA SER A 242 -6.16 -12.45 2.78
C SER A 242 -6.27 -11.42 3.91
N SER A 243 -5.29 -10.55 4.05
CA SER A 243 -5.29 -9.47 5.05
C SER A 243 -6.41 -8.46 4.81
N CYS A 244 -6.60 -8.06 3.55
CA CYS A 244 -7.72 -7.19 3.16
C CYS A 244 -9.08 -7.86 3.43
N ALA A 245 -9.18 -9.17 3.19
CA ALA A 245 -10.40 -9.92 3.48
C ALA A 245 -10.70 -9.96 4.99
N LEU A 246 -9.70 -10.20 5.84
CA LEU A 246 -9.85 -10.18 7.30
C LEU A 246 -10.29 -8.80 7.80
N TYR A 247 -9.73 -7.74 7.23
CA TYR A 247 -10.12 -6.37 7.54
C TYR A 247 -11.57 -6.05 7.16
N LEU A 248 -11.99 -6.43 5.94
CA LEU A 248 -13.37 -6.26 5.50
C LEU A 248 -14.34 -7.08 6.38
N LEU A 249 -13.92 -8.27 6.82
CA LEU A 249 -14.70 -9.10 7.74
C LEU A 249 -14.85 -8.45 9.12
N GLU A 250 -13.78 -7.87 9.66
CA GLU A 250 -13.81 -7.17 10.94
C GLU A 250 -14.75 -5.97 10.88
N HIS A 251 -14.68 -5.17 9.80
CA HIS A 251 -15.62 -4.07 9.56
C HIS A 251 -17.06 -4.54 9.41
N ALA A 252 -17.31 -5.58 8.61
CA ALA A 252 -18.64 -6.15 8.46
C ALA A 252 -19.19 -6.70 9.79
N THR A 253 -18.33 -7.25 10.64
CA THR A 253 -18.68 -7.73 11.97
C THR A 253 -19.03 -6.57 12.90
N TRP A 254 -18.22 -5.51 12.88
CA TRP A 254 -18.48 -4.29 13.64
C TRP A 254 -19.77 -3.60 13.20
N SER A 255 -19.99 -3.39 11.90
CA SER A 255 -21.19 -2.72 11.38
C SER A 255 -22.46 -3.51 11.72
N TYR A 256 -22.39 -4.85 11.65
CA TYR A 256 -23.45 -5.74 12.10
C TYR A 256 -23.73 -5.61 13.60
N ALA A 257 -22.69 -5.61 14.44
CA ALA A 257 -22.83 -5.51 15.90
C ALA A 257 -23.33 -4.14 16.37
N ALA A 258 -22.93 -3.07 15.68
CA ALA A 258 -23.33 -1.70 15.95
C ALA A 258 -24.73 -1.36 15.38
N GLY A 259 -25.26 -2.19 14.48
CA GLY A 259 -26.55 -1.94 13.82
C GLY A 259 -26.48 -0.78 12.82
N GLU A 260 -25.33 -0.61 12.17
CA GLU A 260 -25.11 0.44 11.18
C GLU A 260 -25.98 0.23 9.94
N SER A 261 -26.38 1.34 9.30
CA SER A 261 -27.19 1.27 8.07
C SER A 261 -26.43 0.67 6.89
N THR A 262 -25.09 0.63 6.94
CA THR A 262 -24.22 0.10 5.87
C THR A 262 -23.91 -1.39 5.99
N VAL A 263 -24.57 -2.10 6.92
CA VAL A 263 -24.26 -3.50 7.19
C VAL A 263 -24.36 -4.38 5.95
N GLU A 264 -25.35 -4.16 5.09
CA GLU A 264 -25.53 -4.98 3.88
C GLU A 264 -24.38 -4.75 2.88
N GLU A 265 -23.97 -3.50 2.70
CA GLU A 265 -22.86 -3.12 1.82
C GLU A 265 -21.52 -3.63 2.33
N ASP A 266 -21.25 -3.50 3.63
CA ASP A 266 -20.00 -3.95 4.25
C ASP A 266 -19.89 -5.49 4.18
N VAL A 267 -20.99 -6.21 4.41
CA VAL A 267 -21.07 -7.67 4.28
C VAL A 267 -20.88 -8.12 2.83
N GLU A 268 -21.50 -7.43 1.87
CA GLU A 268 -21.36 -7.78 0.45
C GLU A 268 -19.96 -7.43 -0.09
N ALA A 269 -19.34 -6.33 0.38
CA ALA A 269 -17.97 -5.98 0.06
C ALA A 269 -17.00 -7.08 0.50
N PHE A 270 -17.13 -7.58 1.72
CA PHE A 270 -16.37 -8.75 2.20
C PHE A 270 -16.62 -9.98 1.31
N ARG A 271 -17.89 -10.32 1.05
CA ARG A 271 -18.26 -11.52 0.28
C ARG A 271 -17.66 -11.50 -1.12
N ARG A 272 -17.78 -10.37 -1.84
CA ARG A 272 -17.23 -10.22 -3.20
C ARG A 272 -15.72 -10.20 -3.20
N TRP A 273 -15.09 -9.54 -2.24
CA TRP A 273 -13.63 -9.54 -2.14
C TRP A 273 -13.06 -10.96 -2.06
N VAL A 274 -13.65 -11.82 -1.23
CA VAL A 274 -13.17 -13.19 -1.05
C VAL A 274 -13.54 -14.10 -2.22
N LEU A 275 -14.79 -14.04 -2.69
CA LEU A 275 -15.30 -15.02 -3.67
C LEU A 275 -15.07 -14.62 -5.12
N GLU A 276 -14.98 -13.32 -5.40
CA GLU A 276 -14.91 -12.75 -6.76
C GLU A 276 -13.60 -11.97 -6.97
N GLY A 277 -12.84 -11.70 -5.91
CA GLY A 277 -11.56 -10.99 -5.98
C GLY A 277 -10.35 -11.87 -6.31
N ASP A 278 -9.17 -11.26 -6.20
CA ASP A 278 -7.90 -11.86 -6.65
C ASP A 278 -7.39 -13.02 -5.77
N LEU A 279 -8.03 -13.32 -4.63
CA LEU A 279 -7.60 -14.39 -3.73
C LEU A 279 -7.59 -15.76 -4.44
N THR A 280 -8.70 -16.11 -5.10
CA THR A 280 -8.85 -17.38 -5.82
C THR A 280 -7.95 -17.46 -7.06
N LYS A 281 -7.78 -16.33 -7.76
CA LYS A 281 -6.89 -16.22 -8.90
C LYS A 281 -5.42 -16.44 -8.50
N THR A 282 -4.99 -15.77 -7.44
CA THR A 282 -3.63 -15.90 -6.92
C THR A 282 -3.35 -17.33 -6.45
N GLU A 283 -4.35 -17.99 -5.87
CA GLU A 283 -4.25 -19.41 -5.48
C GLU A 283 -4.01 -20.33 -6.69
N ALA A 284 -4.73 -20.10 -7.80
CA ALA A 284 -4.52 -20.84 -9.03
C ALA A 284 -3.14 -20.58 -9.65
N ASP A 285 -2.66 -19.33 -9.59
CA ASP A 285 -1.33 -18.95 -10.05
C ASP A 285 -0.23 -19.65 -9.22
N ILE A 286 -0.38 -19.68 -7.89
CA ILE A 286 0.52 -20.41 -6.97
C ILE A 286 0.58 -21.90 -7.36
N ALA A 287 -0.58 -22.55 -7.52
CA ALA A 287 -0.65 -23.95 -7.90
C ALA A 287 0.04 -24.23 -9.26
N SER A 288 -0.03 -23.28 -10.20
CA SER A 288 0.64 -23.40 -11.51
C SER A 288 2.17 -23.41 -11.40
N VAL A 289 2.77 -22.59 -10.53
CA VAL A 289 4.23 -22.53 -10.38
C VAL A 289 4.81 -23.57 -9.43
N GLN A 290 3.99 -24.17 -8.56
CA GLN A 290 4.42 -25.29 -7.71
C GLN A 290 4.72 -26.57 -8.49
N GLY A 291 4.18 -26.74 -9.71
CA GLY A 291 4.32 -27.99 -10.48
C GLY A 291 5.70 -28.27 -11.08
N ASP A 292 6.45 -27.24 -11.47
CA ASP A 292 7.85 -27.35 -11.96
C ASP A 292 8.63 -26.06 -11.67
N PRO A 293 9.02 -25.82 -10.42
CA PRO A 293 9.64 -24.56 -10.03
C PRO A 293 11.05 -24.39 -10.59
N GLN A 294 11.84 -25.48 -10.63
CA GLN A 294 13.22 -25.45 -11.11
C GLN A 294 13.28 -25.31 -12.64
N GLY A 295 12.51 -26.11 -13.39
CA GLY A 295 12.50 -26.04 -14.85
C GLY A 295 12.00 -24.68 -15.36
N ARG A 296 10.95 -24.11 -14.74
CA ARG A 296 10.47 -22.77 -15.08
C ARG A 296 11.49 -21.68 -14.72
N ALA A 297 12.15 -21.76 -13.56
CA ALA A 297 13.17 -20.79 -13.19
C ALA A 297 14.38 -20.83 -14.15
N GLU A 298 14.84 -22.03 -14.52
CA GLU A 298 15.90 -22.20 -15.52
C GLU A 298 15.50 -21.68 -16.91
N LEU A 299 14.26 -21.96 -17.34
CA LEU A 299 13.75 -21.48 -18.62
C LEU A 299 13.64 -19.95 -18.63
N ASN A 300 13.12 -19.35 -17.55
CA ASN A 300 13.07 -17.89 -17.39
C ASN A 300 14.46 -17.26 -17.49
N SER A 301 15.46 -17.88 -16.85
CA SER A 301 16.85 -17.44 -16.95
C SER A 301 17.38 -17.53 -18.38
N LYS A 302 17.12 -18.63 -19.09
CA LYS A 302 17.50 -18.81 -20.52
C LYS A 302 16.79 -17.81 -21.45
N LEU A 303 15.54 -17.45 -21.17
CA LEU A 303 14.78 -16.46 -21.94
C LEU A 303 15.37 -15.05 -21.80
N VAL A 304 15.80 -14.67 -20.59
CA VAL A 304 16.32 -13.33 -20.29
C VAL A 304 17.79 -13.19 -20.67
N TYR A 305 18.61 -14.18 -20.34
CA TYR A 305 20.08 -14.11 -20.46
C TYR A 305 20.65 -14.91 -21.64
N GLY A 306 19.82 -15.66 -22.37
CA GLY A 306 20.24 -16.59 -23.40
C GLY A 306 20.83 -17.88 -22.83
N THR A 307 21.03 -18.88 -23.70
CA THR A 307 21.79 -20.08 -23.34
C THR A 307 23.28 -19.76 -23.36
N ARG A 308 24.01 -20.11 -22.30
CA ARG A 308 25.48 -19.96 -22.23
C ARG A 308 26.09 -20.73 -23.42
N ALA A 309 26.54 -20.02 -24.45
CA ALA A 309 27.31 -20.63 -25.53
C ALA A 309 28.64 -21.16 -24.96
N PRO A 310 29.15 -22.32 -25.42
CA PRO A 310 30.49 -22.74 -25.05
C PRO A 310 31.49 -21.65 -25.46
N PRO A 311 32.58 -21.43 -24.69
CA PRO A 311 33.59 -20.45 -25.07
C PRO A 311 34.07 -20.78 -26.49
N ALA A 312 34.05 -19.76 -27.35
CA ALA A 312 34.57 -19.89 -28.70
C ALA A 312 35.98 -20.48 -28.61
N LYS A 313 36.23 -21.58 -29.33
CA LYS A 313 37.59 -22.11 -29.49
C LYS A 313 38.39 -21.00 -30.17
N LEU A 314 39.27 -20.36 -29.41
CA LEU A 314 40.36 -19.53 -29.94
C LEU A 314 41.26 -20.37 -30.84
#